data_AF-R1GDI0-F1
#
_entry.id   AF-R1GDI0-F1
#
_cell.length_a   1.000
_cell.length_b   1.000
_cell.length_c   1.000
_cell.angle_alpha   90.00
_cell.angle_beta   90.00
_cell.angle_gamma   90.00
#
_symmetry.space_group_name_H-M   'P 1'
#
loop_
_entity.id
_entity.type
_entity.pdbx_description
1 polymer ?
#
loop_
_entity_poly.entity_id
_entity_poly.type
_entity_poly.pdbx_seq_one_letter_code
_entity_poly.pdbx_strand_id
1 'polypeptide(L)'
;MLLQGPAAGPVIGGLLAQFLGWRSIFWFLVIMASVYLIIFTITFPETGRNVVGNGSIPPQGWNMSVLNYLSVRRAAQQPDSSLSRTPTRESARLAQRRLARTRKLRWPNPLNTMKLIREPDVGLLLIYNSLVYTAFMDVAASAPFLFAATYSFNDLQIGLSFIPFGFGALCAPLVNGRLLDANYRRTAARIGMVIDRKRGDDLRAFPIERARIEVAVPMLAVGLVAITAYGWVMEVETHLAAPLVLFFVMGLTLTGTFNVLNLMLVDFYPLSPATATAANNLPLP
;
A
#
# COMPACT_ATOMS: atom_id res chain seq x y z
N MET A 1 4.05 3.70 0.44
CA MET A 1 3.29 4.96 0.28
C MET A 1 1.84 4.87 0.76
N LEU A 2 1.14 3.74 0.61
CA LEU A 2 -0.26 3.59 1.08
C LEU A 2 -0.50 3.82 2.59
N LEU A 3 0.51 3.62 3.45
CA LEU A 3 0.39 3.85 4.90
C LEU A 3 0.67 5.30 5.38
N GLN A 4 0.80 6.28 4.47
CA GLN A 4 1.06 7.68 4.85
C GLN A 4 -0.23 8.46 5.16
N GLY A 5 -1.39 7.98 4.69
CA GLY A 5 -2.70 8.58 4.92
C GLY A 5 -3.08 8.76 6.39
N PRO A 6 -2.82 7.80 7.29
CA PRO A 6 -3.17 7.91 8.72
C PRO A 6 -2.42 9.00 9.49
N ALA A 7 -1.31 9.53 8.95
CA ALA A 7 -0.55 10.61 9.57
C ALA A 7 -1.13 11.99 9.22
N ALA A 8 -1.38 12.21 7.94
CA ALA A 8 -1.85 13.49 7.42
C ALA A 8 -3.38 13.65 7.61
N GLY A 9 -4.12 12.54 7.59
CA GLY A 9 -5.57 12.52 7.72
C GLY A 9 -6.09 13.18 9.01
N PRO A 10 -5.65 12.75 10.20
CA PRO A 10 -6.10 13.33 11.47
C PRO A 10 -5.71 14.81 11.63
N VAL A 11 -4.53 15.22 11.15
CA VAL A 11 -4.10 16.62 11.25
C VAL A 11 -4.97 17.53 10.38
N ILE A 12 -5.17 17.17 9.10
CA ILE A 12 -5.99 17.95 8.17
C ILE A 12 -7.47 17.88 8.59
N GLY A 13 -7.93 16.71 9.00
CA GLY A 13 -9.29 16.48 9.49
C GLY A 13 -9.60 17.27 10.74
N GLY A 14 -8.69 17.28 11.72
CA GLY A 14 -8.82 18.05 12.96
C GLY A 14 -8.84 19.56 12.72
N LEU A 15 -8.00 20.06 11.80
CA LEU A 15 -7.99 21.47 11.41
C LEU A 15 -9.31 21.87 10.73
N LEU A 16 -9.81 21.06 9.80
CA LEU A 16 -11.09 21.30 9.13
C LEU A 16 -12.28 21.20 10.09
N ALA A 17 -12.28 20.21 10.99
CA ALA A 17 -13.33 20.03 12.00
C ALA A 17 -13.41 21.23 12.94
N GLN A 18 -12.26 21.70 13.45
CA GLN A 18 -12.19 22.79 14.41
C GLN A 18 -12.66 24.14 13.84
N PHE A 19 -12.26 24.48 12.60
CA PHE A 19 -12.52 25.80 12.03
C PHE A 19 -13.73 25.87 11.10
N LEU A 20 -14.04 24.80 10.37
CA LEU A 20 -15.12 24.76 9.37
C LEU A 20 -16.22 23.73 9.72
N GLY A 21 -16.08 23.02 10.84
CA GLY A 21 -17.01 21.97 11.28
C GLY A 21 -16.79 20.64 10.57
N TRP A 22 -17.29 19.54 11.14
CA TRP A 22 -17.08 18.17 10.64
C TRP A 22 -17.56 17.93 9.20
N ARG A 23 -18.58 18.67 8.74
CA ARG A 23 -19.11 18.55 7.35
C ARG A 23 -18.08 18.97 6.30
N SER A 24 -17.16 19.86 6.65
CA SER A 24 -16.11 20.34 5.75
C SER A 24 -15.12 19.24 5.35
N ILE A 25 -14.93 18.22 6.21
CA ILE A 25 -14.09 17.05 5.92
C ILE A 25 -14.61 16.33 4.66
N PHE A 26 -15.93 16.11 4.58
CA PHE A 26 -16.54 15.45 3.42
C PHE A 26 -16.39 16.26 2.14
N TRP A 27 -16.61 17.58 2.20
CA TRP A 27 -16.40 18.45 1.04
C TRP A 27 -14.95 18.51 0.60
N PHE A 28 -14.01 18.57 1.54
CA PHE A 28 -12.58 18.52 1.24
C PHE A 28 -12.19 17.20 0.55
N LEU A 29 -12.68 16.05 1.05
CA LEU A 29 -12.44 14.75 0.43
C LEU A 29 -13.02 14.67 -0.99
N VAL A 30 -14.22 15.22 -1.23
CA VAL A 30 -14.84 15.29 -2.56
C VAL A 30 -14.01 16.14 -3.52
N ILE A 31 -13.55 17.32 -3.09
CA ILE A 31 -12.71 18.20 -3.90
C ILE A 31 -11.40 17.51 -4.25
N MET A 32 -10.70 16.97 -3.25
CA MET A 32 -9.45 16.25 -3.45
C MET A 32 -9.61 15.05 -4.39
N ALA A 33 -10.64 14.21 -4.18
CA ALA A 33 -10.92 13.07 -5.04
C ALA A 33 -11.22 13.51 -6.49
N SER A 34 -11.97 14.60 -6.68
CA SER A 34 -12.27 15.15 -8.01
C SER A 34 -11.01 15.64 -8.71
N VAL A 35 -10.14 16.38 -8.01
CA VAL A 35 -8.86 16.85 -8.54
C VAL A 35 -7.97 15.66 -8.93
N TYR A 36 -7.84 14.66 -8.06
CA TYR A 36 -7.10 13.44 -8.37
C TYR A 36 -7.68 12.71 -9.58
N LEU A 37 -9.00 12.60 -9.70
CA LEU A 37 -9.67 11.95 -10.82
C LEU A 37 -9.42 12.72 -12.14
N ILE A 38 -9.46 14.05 -12.10
CA ILE A 38 -9.13 14.89 -13.28
C ILE A 38 -7.66 14.68 -13.69
N ILE A 39 -6.72 14.75 -12.74
CA ILE A 39 -5.30 14.54 -13.04
C ILE A 39 -5.07 13.12 -13.56
N PHE A 40 -5.70 12.11 -12.96
CA PHE A 40 -5.59 10.72 -13.35
C PHE A 40 -6.10 10.49 -14.78
N THR A 41 -7.30 10.99 -15.10
CA THR A 41 -7.89 10.87 -16.44
C THR A 41 -7.09 11.59 -17.53
N ILE A 42 -6.39 12.68 -17.17
CA ILE A 42 -5.50 13.39 -18.10
C ILE A 42 -4.17 12.65 -18.25
N THR A 43 -3.51 12.29 -17.14
CA THR A 43 -2.09 11.93 -17.09
C THR A 43 -1.83 10.44 -17.24
N PHE A 44 -2.74 9.56 -16.82
CA PHE A 44 -2.53 8.11 -16.90
C PHE A 44 -3.02 7.55 -18.24
N PRO A 45 -2.13 7.24 -19.19
CA PRO A 45 -2.50 6.42 -20.34
C PRO A 45 -2.85 5.01 -19.87
N GLU A 46 -3.89 4.45 -20.46
CA GLU A 46 -4.32 3.08 -20.25
C GLU A 46 -3.13 2.12 -20.33
N THR A 47 -2.83 1.43 -19.23
CA THR A 47 -1.64 0.55 -19.09
C THR A 47 -2.01 -0.93 -19.07
N GLY A 48 -3.30 -1.26 -19.20
CA GLY A 48 -3.75 -2.63 -19.29
C GLY A 48 -3.16 -3.31 -20.52
N ARG A 49 -2.31 -4.33 -20.33
CA ARG A 49 -1.81 -5.22 -21.41
C ARG A 49 -2.93 -5.81 -22.25
N ASN A 50 -4.11 -6.03 -21.65
CA ASN A 50 -5.33 -6.49 -22.31
C ASN A 50 -6.07 -5.42 -23.14
N VAL A 51 -5.66 -4.16 -23.09
CA VAL A 51 -6.26 -3.02 -23.81
C VAL A 51 -5.25 -2.42 -24.80
N VAL A 52 -3.98 -2.32 -24.42
CA VAL A 52 -2.95 -1.57 -25.16
C VAL A 52 -1.74 -2.44 -25.55
N GLY A 53 -1.73 -3.74 -25.18
CA GLY A 53 -0.61 -4.64 -25.44
C GLY A 53 0.66 -4.17 -24.74
N ASN A 54 1.74 -3.97 -25.50
CA ASN A 54 3.00 -3.37 -25.02
C ASN A 54 3.06 -1.85 -25.27
N GLY A 55 1.92 -1.16 -25.36
CA GLY A 55 1.84 0.26 -25.73
C GLY A 55 1.88 0.52 -27.25
N SER A 56 1.95 -0.54 -28.06
CA SER A 56 2.08 -0.47 -29.53
C SER A 56 0.75 -0.29 -30.27
N ILE A 57 -0.38 -0.37 -29.56
CA ILE A 57 -1.72 -0.32 -30.14
C ILE A 57 -2.50 0.78 -29.43
N PRO A 58 -3.02 1.81 -30.12
CA PRO A 58 -3.70 2.91 -29.46
C PRO A 58 -4.98 2.42 -28.76
N PRO A 59 -5.27 2.88 -27.51
CA PRO A 59 -6.51 2.53 -26.81
C PRO A 59 -7.73 3.13 -27.53
N GLN A 60 -8.92 2.54 -27.37
CA GLN A 60 -10.16 2.97 -28.02
C GLN A 60 -11.29 3.28 -27.02
N GLY A 61 -12.11 4.29 -27.34
CA GLY A 61 -13.38 4.58 -26.66
C GLY A 61 -13.21 5.23 -25.29
N TRP A 62 -13.89 4.70 -24.28
CA TRP A 62 -13.83 5.18 -22.88
C TRP A 62 -12.46 4.99 -22.21
N ASN A 63 -11.58 4.14 -22.75
CA ASN A 63 -10.26 3.87 -22.19
C ASN A 63 -9.16 4.77 -22.80
N MET A 64 -9.52 5.82 -23.53
CA MET A 64 -8.55 6.80 -24.02
C MET A 64 -8.33 7.89 -22.98
N SER A 65 -7.09 8.03 -22.48
CA SER A 65 -6.72 9.22 -21.73
C SER A 65 -6.80 10.46 -22.62
N VAL A 66 -7.05 11.62 -22.03
CA VAL A 66 -7.20 12.89 -22.77
C VAL A 66 -5.92 13.23 -23.55
N LEU A 67 -4.75 12.93 -22.98
CA LEU A 67 -3.46 13.08 -23.68
C LEU A 67 -3.34 12.17 -24.90
N ASN A 68 -3.82 10.92 -24.83
CA ASN A 68 -3.85 10.01 -25.98
C ASN A 68 -4.85 10.45 -27.05
N TYR A 69 -5.98 11.04 -26.65
CA TYR A 69 -6.93 11.60 -27.60
C TYR A 69 -6.36 12.80 -28.36
N LEU A 70 -5.67 13.69 -27.65
CA LEU A 70 -5.03 14.86 -28.23
C LEU A 70 -3.83 14.49 -29.11
N SER A 71 -3.02 13.48 -28.74
CA SER A 71 -1.90 13.01 -29.56
C SER A 71 -2.36 12.35 -30.86
N VAL A 72 -3.43 11.53 -30.80
CA VAL A 72 -4.06 10.93 -32.00
C VAL A 72 -4.69 11.99 -32.90
N ARG A 73 -5.33 13.01 -32.32
CA ARG A 73 -5.87 14.15 -33.09
C ARG A 73 -4.78 14.99 -33.74
N ARG A 74 -3.68 15.29 -33.03
CA ARG A 74 -2.54 16.02 -33.61
C ARG A 74 -1.83 15.22 -34.71
N ALA A 75 -1.65 13.92 -34.54
CA ALA A 75 -1.11 13.03 -35.57
C ALA A 75 -2.04 12.93 -36.80
N ALA A 76 -3.35 13.14 -36.63
CA ALA A 76 -4.30 13.20 -37.73
C ALA A 76 -4.33 14.55 -38.47
N GLN A 77 -3.72 15.60 -37.90
CA GLN A 77 -3.69 16.96 -38.46
C GLN A 77 -2.35 17.32 -39.12
N GLN A 78 -1.32 16.47 -39.03
CA GLN A 78 -0.07 16.68 -39.78
C GLN A 78 -0.25 16.20 -41.24
N PRO A 79 -0.15 17.08 -42.25
CA PRO A 79 -0.09 16.70 -43.65
C PRO A 79 1.24 16.00 -43.94
N ASP A 80 1.20 14.99 -44.80
CA ASP A 80 2.33 14.16 -45.23
C ASP A 80 3.65 14.93 -45.46
N SER A 81 4.59 14.84 -44.51
CA SER A 81 6.01 15.09 -44.80
C SER A 81 6.92 14.44 -43.75
N SER A 82 7.00 13.10 -43.74
CA SER A 82 8.25 12.36 -43.51
C SER A 82 7.95 10.87 -43.29
N LEU A 83 8.74 10.02 -43.96
CA LEU A 83 8.78 8.56 -43.90
C LEU A 83 9.16 8.04 -42.49
N SER A 84 8.33 8.32 -41.49
CA SER A 84 8.34 7.61 -40.22
C SER A 84 7.29 6.51 -40.32
N ARG A 85 7.69 5.26 -40.06
CA ARG A 85 6.82 4.06 -40.02
C ARG A 85 5.74 4.21 -38.94
N THR A 86 4.75 5.07 -39.19
CA THR A 86 3.49 5.04 -38.46
C THR A 86 2.68 3.90 -39.08
N PRO A 87 2.23 2.91 -38.29
CA PRO A 87 1.37 1.87 -38.81
C PRO A 87 0.15 2.54 -39.44
N THR A 88 -0.05 2.33 -40.76
CA THR A 88 -1.22 2.81 -41.51
C THR A 88 -2.48 2.56 -40.67
N ARG A 89 -3.44 3.49 -40.65
CA ARG A 89 -4.70 3.36 -39.86
C ARG A 89 -5.36 1.99 -39.97
N GLU A 90 -5.20 1.35 -41.13
CA GLU A 90 -5.65 -0.01 -41.44
C GLU A 90 -4.89 -1.11 -40.67
N SER A 91 -3.56 -1.02 -40.58
CA SER A 91 -2.71 -1.94 -39.81
C SER A 91 -2.95 -1.84 -38.30
N ALA A 92 -3.20 -0.63 -37.77
CA ALA A 92 -3.60 -0.41 -36.38
C ALA A 92 -4.98 -1.03 -36.06
N ARG A 93 -5.96 -0.89 -36.98
CA ARG A 93 -7.28 -1.54 -36.87
C ARG A 93 -7.20 -3.06 -36.95
N LEU A 94 -6.34 -3.60 -37.80
CA LEU A 94 -6.10 -5.05 -37.92
C LEU A 94 -5.42 -5.61 -36.66
N ALA A 95 -4.44 -4.91 -36.11
CA ALA A 95 -3.78 -5.28 -34.84
C ALA A 95 -4.77 -5.23 -33.66
N GLN A 96 -5.65 -4.23 -33.61
CA GLN A 96 -6.75 -4.15 -32.64
C GLN A 96 -7.74 -5.30 -32.79
N ARG A 97 -8.18 -5.63 -34.01
CA ARG A 97 -9.07 -6.78 -34.25
C ARG A 97 -8.43 -8.10 -33.82
N ARG A 98 -7.12 -8.25 -34.04
CA ARG A 98 -6.36 -9.43 -33.54
C ARG A 98 -6.33 -9.48 -32.01
N LEU A 99 -6.03 -8.36 -31.33
CA LEU A 99 -6.05 -8.27 -29.86
C LEU A 99 -7.45 -8.51 -29.28
N ALA A 100 -8.50 -7.93 -29.88
CA ALA A 100 -9.88 -8.14 -29.44
C ALA A 100 -10.29 -9.61 -29.58
N ARG A 101 -9.77 -10.32 -30.59
CA ARG A 101 -10.03 -11.74 -30.83
C ARG A 101 -9.24 -12.67 -29.89
N THR A 102 -8.07 -12.23 -29.41
CA THR A 102 -7.28 -12.95 -28.39
C THR A 102 -7.63 -12.54 -26.95
N ARG A 103 -8.49 -11.53 -26.77
CA ARG A 103 -8.96 -11.04 -25.47
C ARG A 103 -9.79 -12.10 -24.75
N LYS A 104 -9.12 -12.96 -23.99
CA LYS A 104 -9.78 -13.81 -23.00
C LYS A 104 -10.07 -12.96 -21.78
N LEU A 105 -11.31 -12.49 -21.64
CA LEU A 105 -11.83 -11.98 -20.37
C LEU A 105 -11.82 -13.15 -19.38
N ARG A 106 -10.72 -13.28 -18.64
CA ARG A 106 -10.68 -14.16 -17.47
C ARG A 106 -11.49 -13.46 -16.39
N TRP A 107 -12.66 -14.00 -16.09
CA TRP A 107 -13.41 -13.58 -14.91
C TRP A 107 -12.50 -13.78 -13.68
N PRO A 108 -12.33 -12.76 -12.81
CA PRO A 108 -11.61 -12.93 -11.56
C PRO A 108 -12.28 -14.10 -10.84
N ASN A 109 -11.53 -15.17 -10.57
CA ASN A 109 -12.09 -16.36 -9.93
C ASN A 109 -11.76 -16.30 -8.43
N PRO A 110 -12.62 -15.70 -7.58
CA PRO A 110 -12.37 -15.52 -6.15
C PRO A 110 -12.20 -16.85 -5.40
N LEU A 111 -12.69 -17.96 -5.98
CA LEU A 111 -12.56 -19.30 -5.42
C LEU A 111 -11.10 -19.78 -5.38
N ASN A 112 -10.23 -19.28 -6.28
CA ASN A 112 -8.80 -19.60 -6.22
C ASN A 112 -8.13 -18.92 -5.02
N THR A 113 -8.55 -17.70 -4.66
CA THR A 113 -8.11 -17.01 -3.45
C THR A 113 -8.58 -17.77 -2.19
N MET A 114 -9.80 -18.29 -2.20
CA MET A 114 -10.35 -19.09 -1.10
C MET A 114 -9.58 -20.40 -0.88
N LYS A 115 -9.08 -21.02 -1.95
CA LYS A 115 -8.22 -22.22 -1.86
C LYS A 115 -6.84 -21.89 -1.27
N LEU A 116 -6.32 -20.70 -1.56
CA LEU A 116 -5.06 -20.20 -1.02
C LEU A 116 -5.09 -20.07 0.51
N ILE A 117 -6.19 -19.52 1.03
CA ILE A 117 -6.41 -19.34 2.48
C ILE A 117 -6.46 -20.69 3.21
N ARG A 118 -6.84 -21.77 2.52
CA ARG A 118 -6.91 -23.13 3.07
C ARG A 118 -5.55 -23.80 3.23
N GLU A 119 -4.49 -23.26 2.65
CA GLU A 119 -3.13 -23.71 2.94
C GLU A 119 -2.72 -23.19 4.33
N PRO A 120 -2.32 -24.07 5.27
CA PRO A 120 -2.16 -23.72 6.68
C PRO A 120 -1.14 -22.61 6.92
N ASP A 121 -0.06 -22.58 6.13
CA ASP A 121 1.01 -21.57 6.24
C ASP A 121 0.49 -20.17 5.87
N VAL A 122 -0.37 -20.10 4.86
CA VAL A 122 -0.99 -18.86 4.38
C VAL A 122 -2.08 -18.39 5.32
N GLY A 123 -2.94 -19.31 5.74
CA GLY A 123 -4.00 -19.02 6.70
C GLY A 123 -3.42 -18.45 7.99
N LEU A 124 -2.34 -19.04 8.51
CA LEU A 124 -1.65 -18.54 9.69
C LEU A 124 -1.05 -17.14 9.46
N LEU A 125 -0.40 -16.92 8.32
CA LEU A 125 0.18 -15.62 7.99
C LEU A 125 -0.88 -14.52 7.80
N LEU A 126 -2.03 -14.85 7.20
CA LEU A 126 -3.17 -13.95 7.04
C LEU A 126 -3.84 -13.63 8.39
N ILE A 127 -4.02 -14.62 9.25
CA ILE A 127 -4.53 -14.41 10.63
C ILE A 127 -3.60 -13.46 11.38
N TYR A 128 -2.29 -13.69 11.29
CA TYR A 128 -1.30 -12.86 11.96
C TYR A 128 -1.27 -11.44 11.38
N ASN A 129 -1.35 -11.28 10.06
CA ASN A 129 -1.46 -9.97 9.41
C ASN A 129 -2.72 -9.22 9.87
N SER A 130 -3.85 -9.93 9.92
CA SER A 130 -5.13 -9.38 10.38
C SER A 130 -5.04 -8.92 11.83
N LEU A 131 -4.41 -9.69 12.72
CA LEU A 131 -4.25 -9.33 14.13
C LEU A 131 -3.42 -8.04 14.30
N VAL A 132 -2.32 -7.91 13.56
CA VAL A 132 -1.49 -6.69 13.57
C VAL A 132 -2.27 -5.50 13.02
N TYR A 133 -3.05 -5.71 11.95
CA TYR A 133 -3.88 -4.66 11.37
C TYR A 133 -5.02 -4.24 12.31
N THR A 134 -5.65 -5.18 13.01
CA THR A 134 -6.65 -4.92 14.05
C THR A 134 -6.05 -4.07 15.16
N ALA A 135 -4.87 -4.42 15.68
CA ALA A 135 -4.19 -3.63 16.71
C ALA A 135 -3.91 -2.19 16.23
N PHE A 136 -3.50 -2.02 14.97
CA PHE A 136 -3.28 -0.71 14.36
C PHE A 136 -4.58 0.10 14.25
N MET A 137 -5.68 -0.53 13.80
CA MET A 137 -6.99 0.12 13.69
C MET A 137 -7.60 0.44 15.05
N ASP A 138 -7.42 -0.43 16.04
CA ASP A 138 -7.91 -0.25 17.40
C ASP A 138 -7.27 0.98 18.07
N VAL A 139 -5.94 1.13 17.96
CA VAL A 139 -5.23 2.34 18.42
C VAL A 139 -5.74 3.57 17.68
N ALA A 140 -5.90 3.49 16.35
CA ALA A 140 -6.37 4.63 15.55
C ALA A 140 -7.82 5.05 15.89
N ALA A 141 -8.69 4.09 16.21
CA ALA A 141 -10.09 4.33 16.54
C ALA A 141 -10.30 4.81 17.98
N SER A 142 -9.57 4.25 18.94
CA SER A 142 -9.72 4.56 20.37
C SER A 142 -8.99 5.85 20.78
N ALA A 143 -7.89 6.19 20.13
CA ALA A 143 -7.06 7.31 20.56
C ALA A 143 -7.73 8.69 20.57
N PRO A 144 -8.54 9.10 19.57
CA PRO A 144 -9.25 10.36 19.61
C PRO A 144 -10.14 10.48 20.86
N PHE A 145 -10.85 9.39 21.18
CA PHE A 145 -11.70 9.31 22.36
C PHE A 145 -10.89 9.40 23.66
N LEU A 146 -9.78 8.65 23.77
CA LEU A 146 -8.94 8.67 24.96
C LEU A 146 -8.27 10.04 25.17
N PHE A 147 -7.77 10.70 24.12
CA PHE A 147 -7.21 12.04 24.24
C PHE A 147 -8.26 13.09 24.60
N ALA A 148 -9.48 12.98 24.06
CA ALA A 148 -10.59 13.86 24.43
C ALA A 148 -11.02 13.64 25.89
N ALA A 149 -11.14 12.39 26.34
CA ALA A 149 -11.62 12.05 27.67
C ALA A 149 -10.58 12.39 28.77
N THR A 150 -9.32 12.01 28.57
CA THR A 150 -8.27 12.17 29.59
C THR A 150 -7.69 13.57 29.63
N TYR A 151 -7.47 14.21 28.48
CA TYR A 151 -6.80 15.52 28.41
C TYR A 151 -7.71 16.67 27.98
N SER A 152 -9.01 16.42 27.77
CA SER A 152 -9.97 17.43 27.27
C SER A 152 -9.52 18.11 25.98
N PHE A 153 -8.87 17.35 25.08
CA PHE A 153 -8.35 17.89 23.84
C PHE A 153 -9.46 18.24 22.84
N ASN A 154 -9.24 19.33 22.12
CA ASN A 154 -10.07 19.70 20.97
C ASN A 154 -9.65 18.94 19.69
N ASP A 155 -10.44 19.04 18.62
CA ASP A 155 -10.24 18.28 17.39
C ASP A 155 -8.85 18.53 16.75
N LEU A 156 -8.34 19.76 16.85
CA LEU A 156 -7.01 20.11 16.36
C LEU A 156 -5.89 19.47 17.20
N GLN A 157 -6.01 19.52 18.52
CA GLN A 157 -5.03 18.93 19.43
C GLN A 157 -4.98 17.41 19.30
N ILE A 158 -6.14 16.77 19.11
CA ILE A 158 -6.22 15.35 18.77
C ILE A 158 -5.52 15.10 17.43
N GLY A 159 -5.81 15.88 16.39
CA GLY A 159 -5.12 15.75 15.10
C GLY A 159 -3.58 15.85 15.22
N LEU A 160 -3.09 16.78 16.03
CA LEU A 160 -1.66 16.98 16.30
C LEU A 160 -1.02 15.80 17.05
N SER A 161 -1.75 15.12 17.94
CA SER A 161 -1.21 13.97 18.70
C SER A 161 -0.94 12.74 17.82
N PHE A 162 -1.49 12.68 16.60
CA PHE A 162 -1.18 11.64 15.62
C PHE A 162 0.13 11.89 14.85
N ILE A 163 0.76 13.07 14.96
CA ILE A 163 2.01 13.36 14.24
C ILE A 163 3.13 12.38 14.61
N PRO A 164 3.42 12.10 15.91
CA PRO A 164 4.42 11.11 16.29
C PRO A 164 4.12 9.71 15.73
N PHE A 165 2.84 9.30 15.73
CA PHE A 165 2.42 8.04 15.11
C PHE A 165 2.81 7.97 13.64
N GLY A 166 2.43 9.02 12.90
CA GLY A 166 2.67 9.15 11.49
C GLY A 166 4.16 9.18 11.17
N PHE A 167 4.95 9.89 11.97
CA PHE A 167 6.40 9.95 11.84
C PHE A 167 7.06 8.59 12.12
N GLY A 168 6.58 7.85 13.11
CA GLY A 168 6.98 6.46 13.36
C GLY A 168 6.69 5.56 12.15
N ALA A 169 5.47 5.66 11.61
CA ALA A 169 5.05 4.92 10.43
C ALA A 169 5.86 5.28 9.16
N LEU A 170 6.30 6.54 9.01
CA LEU A 170 7.19 6.98 7.94
C LEU A 170 8.61 6.41 8.09
N CYS A 171 9.12 6.33 9.31
CA CYS A 171 10.42 5.75 9.60
C CYS A 171 10.42 4.21 9.45
N ALA A 172 9.28 3.55 9.65
CA ALA A 172 9.18 2.09 9.68
C ALA A 172 9.71 1.37 8.42
N PRO A 173 9.35 1.75 7.18
CA PRO A 173 9.92 1.13 5.99
C PRO A 173 11.44 1.30 5.88
N LEU A 174 11.98 2.45 6.32
CA LEU A 174 13.42 2.74 6.26
C LEU A 174 14.20 1.89 7.27
N VAL A 175 13.68 1.79 8.50
CA VAL A 175 14.24 0.94 9.54
C VAL A 175 14.15 -0.52 9.11
N ASN A 176 12.98 -0.97 8.64
CA ASN A 176 12.76 -2.35 8.24
C ASN A 176 13.57 -2.76 7.03
N GLY A 177 13.69 -1.91 6.01
CA GLY A 177 14.55 -2.20 4.87
C GLY A 177 15.98 -2.48 5.32
N ARG A 178 16.52 -1.65 6.23
CA ARG A 178 17.87 -1.87 6.78
C ARG A 178 17.98 -3.12 7.64
N LEU A 179 17.00 -3.40 8.51
CA LEU A 179 17.01 -4.59 9.36
C LEU A 179 16.90 -5.86 8.51
N LEU A 180 15.99 -5.89 7.54
CA LEU A 180 15.81 -7.00 6.62
C LEU A 180 17.05 -7.23 5.76
N ASP A 181 17.66 -6.18 5.21
CA ASP A 181 18.90 -6.30 4.41
C ASP A 181 20.09 -6.74 5.26
N ALA A 182 20.19 -6.27 6.51
CA ALA A 182 21.22 -6.71 7.43
C ALA A 182 21.03 -8.19 7.80
N ASN A 183 19.81 -8.61 8.11
CA ASN A 183 19.54 -10.00 8.46
C ASN A 183 19.69 -10.92 7.25
N TYR A 184 19.25 -10.49 6.07
CA TYR A 184 19.44 -11.21 4.81
C TYR A 184 20.93 -11.46 4.53
N ARG A 185 21.79 -10.43 4.67
CA ARG A 185 23.24 -10.58 4.53
C ARG A 185 23.86 -11.52 5.56
N ARG A 186 23.40 -11.47 6.80
CA ARG A 186 23.86 -12.37 7.87
C ARG A 186 23.50 -13.83 7.54
N THR A 187 22.27 -14.08 7.11
CA THR A 187 21.80 -15.42 6.75
C THR A 187 22.48 -15.93 5.48
N ALA A 188 22.68 -15.08 4.47
CA ALA A 188 23.43 -15.42 3.26
C ALA A 188 24.89 -15.79 3.58
N ALA A 189 25.55 -15.03 4.45
CA ALA A 189 26.92 -15.33 4.89
C ALA A 189 27.02 -16.66 5.66
N ARG A 190 26.01 -17.01 6.47
CA ARG A 190 25.95 -18.30 7.18
C ARG A 190 25.79 -19.50 6.25
N ILE A 191 25.11 -19.32 5.13
CA ILE A 191 24.83 -20.39 4.14
C ILE A 191 25.88 -20.40 3.03
N GLY A 192 26.83 -19.45 3.02
CA GLY A 192 27.87 -19.33 2.00
C GLY A 192 27.34 -18.88 0.64
N MET A 193 26.17 -18.23 0.59
CA MET A 193 25.59 -17.72 -0.66
C MET A 193 26.21 -16.39 -1.06
N VAL A 194 26.61 -16.28 -2.34
CA VAL A 194 27.07 -15.04 -2.95
C VAL A 194 25.83 -14.26 -3.41
N ILE A 195 25.62 -13.08 -2.84
CA ILE A 195 24.50 -12.19 -3.18
C ILE A 195 24.78 -11.55 -4.54
N ASP A 196 24.09 -11.97 -5.59
CA ASP A 196 24.21 -11.40 -6.93
C ASP A 196 23.07 -10.42 -7.21
N ARG A 197 23.31 -9.16 -6.84
CA ARG A 197 22.36 -8.04 -7.02
C ARG A 197 21.95 -7.79 -8.48
N LYS A 198 22.69 -8.33 -9.47
CA LYS A 198 22.44 -8.06 -10.91
C LYS A 198 21.57 -9.11 -11.60
N ARG A 199 21.61 -10.37 -11.16
CA ARG A 199 20.86 -11.48 -11.78
C ARG A 199 19.67 -11.95 -10.95
N GLY A 200 19.60 -11.54 -9.67
CA GLY A 200 18.63 -12.06 -8.71
C GLY A 200 19.16 -13.36 -8.09
N ASP A 201 18.96 -13.50 -6.78
CA ASP A 201 19.41 -14.67 -6.03
C ASP A 201 18.43 -15.84 -6.24
N ASP A 202 18.94 -17.09 -6.28
CA ASP A 202 18.08 -18.28 -6.26
C ASP A 202 17.54 -18.52 -4.85
N LEU A 203 16.37 -17.94 -4.57
CA LEU A 203 15.73 -17.95 -3.25
C LEU A 203 15.16 -19.32 -2.85
N ARG A 204 15.22 -20.35 -3.72
CA ARG A 204 14.63 -21.68 -3.44
C ARG A 204 15.29 -22.39 -2.24
N ALA A 205 16.58 -22.14 -2.02
CA ALA A 205 17.34 -22.69 -0.89
C ALA A 205 17.55 -21.67 0.25
N PHE A 206 17.12 -20.42 0.07
CA PHE A 206 17.27 -19.39 1.09
C PHE A 206 16.10 -19.49 2.08
N PRO A 207 16.34 -19.56 3.40
CA PRO A 207 15.28 -19.58 4.41
C PRO A 207 14.70 -18.16 4.58
N ILE A 208 13.99 -17.68 3.55
CA ILE A 208 13.37 -16.35 3.49
C ILE A 208 12.41 -16.14 4.66
N GLU A 209 11.68 -17.20 5.02
CA GLU A 209 10.71 -17.17 6.09
C GLU A 209 11.37 -16.89 7.44
N ARG A 210 12.37 -17.68 7.83
CA ARG A 210 13.12 -17.48 9.08
C ARG A 210 13.79 -16.11 9.11
N ALA A 211 14.41 -15.69 8.01
CA ALA A 211 15.09 -14.40 7.92
C ALA A 211 14.14 -13.20 8.12
N ARG A 212 12.86 -13.34 7.72
CA ARG A 212 11.82 -12.31 7.90
C ARG A 212 11.20 -12.38 9.30
N ILE A 213 10.90 -13.58 9.81
CA ILE A 213 10.36 -13.81 11.16
C ILE A 213 11.31 -13.29 12.24
N GLU A 214 12.61 -13.49 12.09
CA GLU A 214 13.63 -12.97 13.01
C GLU A 214 13.60 -11.43 13.15
N VAL A 215 13.07 -10.72 12.16
CA VAL A 215 12.87 -9.26 12.22
C VAL A 215 11.45 -8.91 12.68
N ALA A 216 10.43 -9.63 12.21
CA ALA A 216 9.04 -9.37 12.54
C ALA A 216 8.72 -9.63 14.03
N VAL A 217 9.22 -10.72 14.62
CA VAL A 217 8.88 -11.12 16.00
C VAL A 217 9.36 -10.11 17.03
N PRO A 218 10.63 -9.64 17.02
CA PRO A 218 11.06 -8.59 17.95
C PRO A 218 10.27 -7.30 17.79
N MET A 219 9.95 -6.90 16.55
CA MET A 219 9.15 -5.70 16.32
C MET A 219 7.73 -5.84 16.85
N LEU A 220 7.09 -7.00 16.66
CA LEU A 220 5.79 -7.28 17.26
C LEU A 220 5.88 -7.22 18.78
N ALA A 221 6.87 -7.87 19.39
CA ALA A 221 7.02 -7.90 20.85
C ALA A 221 7.13 -6.48 21.42
N VAL A 222 7.96 -5.62 20.80
CA VAL A 222 8.06 -4.20 21.20
C VAL A 222 6.74 -3.47 20.97
N GLY A 223 6.03 -3.74 19.86
CA GLY A 223 4.72 -3.14 19.59
C GLY A 223 3.64 -3.53 20.60
N LEU A 224 3.58 -4.79 21.03
CA LEU A 224 2.66 -5.27 22.06
C LEU A 224 2.97 -4.62 23.41
N VAL A 225 4.24 -4.55 23.80
CA VAL A 225 4.65 -3.84 25.01
C VAL A 225 4.26 -2.36 24.94
N ALA A 226 4.45 -1.72 23.80
CA ALA A 226 4.07 -0.32 23.61
C ALA A 226 2.56 -0.08 23.69
N ILE A 227 1.74 -0.97 23.14
CA ILE A 227 0.27 -0.90 23.24
C ILE A 227 -0.18 -1.06 24.70
N THR A 228 0.33 -2.08 25.40
CA THR A 228 -0.03 -2.32 26.81
C THR A 228 0.41 -1.15 27.69
N ALA A 229 1.64 -0.64 27.47
CA ALA A 229 2.14 0.53 28.17
C ALA A 229 1.31 1.78 27.87
N TYR A 230 0.81 1.93 26.64
CA TYR A 230 -0.05 3.04 26.25
C TYR A 230 -1.39 3.00 26.99
N GLY A 231 -2.04 1.83 27.05
CA GLY A 231 -3.28 1.66 27.82
C GLY A 231 -3.10 2.05 29.29
N TRP A 232 -2.02 1.57 29.92
CA TRP A 232 -1.69 1.92 31.31
C TRP A 232 -1.40 3.42 31.50
N VAL A 233 -0.64 4.03 30.59
CA VAL A 233 -0.28 5.45 30.62
C VAL A 233 -1.50 6.36 30.48
N MET A 234 -2.50 5.94 29.70
CA MET A 234 -3.77 6.66 29.56
C MET A 234 -4.67 6.52 30.79
N GLU A 235 -4.61 5.39 31.51
CA GLU A 235 -5.36 5.18 32.76
C GLU A 235 -4.81 6.00 33.93
N VAL A 236 -3.48 6.13 34.03
CA VAL A 236 -2.80 6.87 35.13
C VAL A 236 -2.73 8.38 34.87
N GLU A 237 -3.28 8.86 33.75
CA GLU A 237 -3.34 10.29 33.38
C GLU A 237 -1.97 11.02 33.49
N THR A 238 -0.92 10.39 32.96
CA THR A 238 0.45 10.93 33.07
C THR A 238 0.70 12.17 32.18
N HIS A 239 1.92 12.72 32.21
CA HIS A 239 2.28 13.84 31.33
C HIS A 239 2.18 13.44 29.84
N LEU A 240 1.64 14.34 29.01
CA LEU A 240 1.43 14.17 27.55
C LEU A 240 2.62 13.60 26.76
N ALA A 241 3.86 13.76 27.25
CA ALA A 241 5.04 13.27 26.56
C ALA A 241 5.09 11.74 26.50
N ALA A 242 4.62 11.06 27.56
CA ALA A 242 4.61 9.61 27.65
C ALA A 242 3.73 8.95 26.56
N PRO A 243 2.44 9.32 26.39
CA PRO A 243 1.61 8.74 25.33
C PRO A 243 2.14 9.09 23.94
N LEU A 244 2.69 10.29 23.71
CA LEU A 244 3.24 10.68 22.39
C LEU A 244 4.47 9.85 21.99
N VAL A 245 5.37 9.55 22.94
CA VAL A 245 6.52 8.67 22.68
C VAL A 245 6.07 7.25 22.39
N LEU A 246 5.12 6.72 23.17
CA LEU A 246 4.53 5.40 22.91
C LEU A 246 3.84 5.36 21.56
N PHE A 247 3.14 6.43 21.17
CA PHE A 247 2.54 6.60 19.85
C PHE A 247 3.56 6.50 18.72
N PHE A 248 4.73 7.13 18.86
CA PHE A 248 5.82 6.99 17.89
C PHE A 248 6.32 5.53 17.80
N VAL A 249 6.55 4.88 18.93
CA VAL A 249 7.02 3.48 18.97
C VAL A 249 5.98 2.53 18.38
N MET A 250 4.69 2.72 18.68
CA MET A 250 3.59 1.95 18.09
C MET A 250 3.52 2.17 16.57
N GLY A 251 3.60 3.42 16.12
CA GLY A 251 3.63 3.75 14.69
C GLY A 251 4.79 3.07 13.96
N LEU A 252 5.98 3.04 14.57
CA LEU A 252 7.17 2.39 14.02
C LEU A 252 7.03 0.86 13.95
N THR A 253 6.60 0.26 15.06
CA THR A 253 6.59 -1.20 15.23
C THR A 253 5.41 -1.88 14.55
N LEU A 254 4.19 -1.37 14.70
CA LEU A 254 2.99 -1.94 14.08
C LEU A 254 3.04 -1.83 12.55
N THR A 255 3.38 -0.64 12.05
CA THR A 255 3.58 -0.43 10.60
C THR A 255 4.72 -1.30 10.09
N GLY A 256 5.80 -1.41 10.87
CA GLY A 256 6.94 -2.22 10.52
C GLY A 256 6.57 -3.70 10.37
N THR A 257 5.97 -4.29 11.40
CA THR A 257 5.53 -5.69 11.38
C THR A 257 4.57 -5.95 10.23
N PHE A 258 3.57 -5.08 10.02
CA PHE A 258 2.64 -5.19 8.90
C PHE A 258 3.35 -5.22 7.54
N ASN A 259 4.34 -4.36 7.33
CA ASN A 259 5.12 -4.33 6.09
C ASN A 259 5.92 -5.63 5.87
N VAL A 260 6.55 -6.18 6.92
CA VAL A 260 7.32 -7.43 6.81
C VAL A 260 6.42 -8.61 6.46
N LEU A 261 5.24 -8.69 7.08
CA LEU A 261 4.28 -9.76 6.82
C LEU A 261 3.66 -9.67 5.43
N ASN A 262 3.30 -8.47 5.00
CA ASN A 262 2.78 -8.28 3.64
C ASN A 262 3.84 -8.63 2.60
N LEU A 263 5.12 -8.32 2.89
CA LEU A 263 6.24 -8.77 2.06
C LEU A 263 6.37 -10.30 2.04
N MET A 264 6.28 -10.98 3.19
CA MET A 264 6.29 -12.45 3.24
C MET A 264 5.14 -13.08 2.44
N LEU A 265 3.95 -12.50 2.52
CA LEU A 265 2.79 -12.97 1.75
C LEU A 265 3.03 -12.91 0.23
N VAL A 266 3.70 -11.85 -0.24
CA VAL A 266 4.09 -11.69 -1.64
C VAL A 266 5.23 -12.65 -2.02
N ASP A 267 6.22 -12.81 -1.13
CA ASP A 267 7.37 -13.71 -1.32
C ASP A 267 6.92 -15.18 -1.43
N PHE A 268 5.86 -15.60 -0.72
CA PHE A 268 5.28 -16.94 -0.83
C PHE A 268 4.48 -17.18 -2.13
N TYR A 269 3.98 -16.12 -2.78
CA TYR A 269 3.19 -16.21 -4.03
C TYR A 269 3.72 -15.33 -5.18
N PRO A 270 4.96 -15.58 -5.63
CA PRO A 270 5.60 -14.77 -6.67
C PRO A 270 4.90 -14.86 -8.04
N LEU A 271 4.14 -15.94 -8.28
CA LEU A 271 3.41 -16.15 -9.54
C LEU A 271 2.06 -15.42 -9.60
N SER A 272 1.55 -14.92 -8.46
CA SER A 272 0.30 -14.16 -8.41
C SER A 272 0.26 -13.16 -7.24
N PRO A 273 1.16 -12.17 -7.20
CA PRO A 273 1.25 -11.21 -6.10
C PRO A 273 -0.04 -10.38 -5.94
N ALA A 274 -0.73 -10.07 -7.05
CA ALA A 274 -2.03 -9.40 -7.01
C ALA A 274 -3.11 -10.22 -6.29
N THR A 275 -3.09 -11.55 -6.45
CA THR A 275 -4.03 -12.47 -5.77
C THR A 275 -3.70 -12.57 -4.28
N ALA A 276 -2.40 -12.59 -3.93
CA ALA A 276 -1.95 -12.63 -2.54
C ALA A 276 -2.33 -11.34 -1.79
N THR A 277 -2.10 -10.17 -2.40
CA THR A 277 -2.55 -8.89 -1.82
C THR A 277 -4.07 -8.79 -1.77
N ALA A 278 -4.80 -9.35 -2.74
CA ALA A 278 -6.27 -9.42 -2.68
C ALA A 278 -6.77 -10.33 -1.55
N ALA A 279 -6.08 -11.45 -1.29
CA ALA A 279 -6.38 -12.34 -0.16
C ALA A 279 -6.24 -11.61 1.18
N ASN A 280 -5.25 -10.73 1.32
CA ASN A 280 -5.04 -9.95 2.55
C ASN A 280 -6.16 -8.94 2.84
N ASN A 281 -6.89 -8.51 1.81
CA ASN A 281 -7.98 -7.52 1.92
C ASN A 281 -9.37 -8.16 1.88
N LEU A 282 -9.46 -9.49 1.79
CA LEU A 282 -10.74 -10.18 1.84
C LEU A 282 -11.23 -10.18 3.28
N PRO A 283 -12.46 -9.70 3.55
CA PRO A 283 -13.08 -9.95 4.83
C PRO A 283 -13.22 -11.47 4.96
N LEU A 284 -12.49 -12.07 5.89
CA LEU A 284 -12.75 -13.45 6.29
C LEU A 284 -14.21 -13.48 6.78
N PRO A 285 -15.03 -14.43 6.28
CA PRO A 285 -16.43 -14.53 6.65
C PRO A 285 -16.62 -14.83 8.14
#